data_AF-A0A962Y183-F1
#
_entry.id   AF-A0A962Y183-F1
#
_cell.length_a   1.000
_cell.length_b   1.000
_cell.length_c   1.000
_cell.angle_alpha   90.00
_cell.angle_beta   90.00
_cell.angle_gamma   90.00
#
_symmetry.space_group_name_H-M   'P 1'
#
loop_
_entity.id
_entity.type
_entity.pdbx_description
1 polymer ?
#
loop_
_entity_poly.entity_id
_entity_poly.type
_entity_poly.pdbx_seq_one_letter_code
_entity_poly.pdbx_strand_id
1 'polypeptide(L)'
;MSESGHSATGYIVHHLTNLKIGEGFWALHIDTLFFSISLGALFLWLFMKAAKSATSGVPGPLQNFCEIMVDFVDTQVKDSFHGRNPVIAPLALTIFVWVFLWNAMDLVPVDLLPSIAGLFGIPYLRSVPSTDLNSTFGMSISVLLLVY
;
A
#
# COMPACT_ATOMS: atom_id res chain seq x y z
N MET A 1 0.69 -35.30 23.17
CA MET A 1 0.13 -35.18 21.82
C MET A 1 0.23 -33.72 21.40
N SER A 2 1.31 -33.17 20.85
CA SER A 2 2.09 -33.50 19.63
C SER A 2 1.26 -33.53 18.34
N GLU A 3 1.65 -32.66 17.38
CA GLU A 3 1.24 -32.56 15.97
C GLU A 3 0.10 -31.59 15.56
N SER A 4 0.30 -30.28 15.70
CA SER A 4 -0.43 -29.29 14.88
C SER A 4 0.46 -28.27 14.15
N GLY A 5 1.79 -28.43 14.19
CA GLY A 5 2.76 -27.53 13.55
C GLY A 5 3.24 -27.92 12.14
N HIS A 6 2.82 -29.08 11.60
CA HIS A 6 3.35 -29.64 10.33
C HIS A 6 2.27 -30.06 9.32
N SER A 7 1.06 -29.52 9.42
CA SER A 7 0.02 -29.72 8.39
C SER A 7 0.00 -28.54 7.44
N ALA A 8 0.02 -28.78 6.12
CA ALA A 8 -0.09 -27.74 5.10
C ALA A 8 -1.33 -26.85 5.34
N THR A 9 -2.41 -27.41 5.86
CA THR A 9 -3.62 -26.65 6.25
C THR A 9 -3.37 -25.71 7.42
N GLY A 10 -2.61 -26.13 8.43
CA GLY A 10 -2.25 -25.28 9.57
C GLY A 10 -1.33 -24.13 9.18
N TYR A 11 -0.37 -24.41 8.29
CA TYR A 11 0.50 -23.39 7.70
C TYR A 11 -0.30 -22.37 6.86
N ILE A 12 -1.23 -22.83 6.02
CA ILE A 12 -2.11 -21.96 5.23
C ILE A 12 -2.95 -21.06 6.15
N VAL A 13 -3.58 -21.61 7.19
CA VAL A 13 -4.39 -20.81 8.12
C VAL A 13 -3.52 -19.81 8.89
N HIS A 14 -2.32 -20.22 9.32
CA HIS A 14 -1.39 -19.35 10.05
C HIS A 14 -0.94 -18.13 9.21
N HIS A 15 -0.72 -18.31 7.90
CA HIS A 15 -0.40 -17.21 6.98
C HIS A 15 -1.61 -16.37 6.54
N LEU A 16 -2.83 -16.89 6.74
CA LEU A 16 -4.07 -16.17 6.43
C LEU A 16 -4.63 -15.37 7.63
N THR A 17 -4.08 -15.57 8.82
CA THR A 17 -4.59 -14.94 10.05
C THR A 17 -3.91 -13.60 10.29
N ASN A 18 -4.69 -12.51 10.25
CA ASN A 18 -4.19 -11.15 10.50
C ASN A 18 -4.06 -10.92 12.01
N LEU A 19 -3.07 -10.14 12.47
CA LEU A 19 -3.00 -9.69 13.86
C LEU A 19 -4.17 -8.73 14.12
N LYS A 20 -5.13 -9.18 14.92
CA LYS A 20 -6.33 -8.41 15.27
C LYS A 20 -6.29 -8.00 16.74
N ILE A 21 -6.68 -6.76 17.02
CA ILE A 21 -7.01 -6.29 18.36
C ILE A 21 -8.52 -6.03 18.41
N GLY A 22 -9.21 -6.68 19.34
CA GLY A 22 -10.66 -6.56 19.53
C GLY A 22 -11.47 -7.75 18.99
N GLU A 23 -12.74 -7.84 19.41
CA GLU A 23 -13.69 -8.86 18.98
C GLU A 23 -14.88 -8.25 18.23
N GLY A 24 -15.42 -8.97 17.24
CA GLY A 24 -16.56 -8.54 16.44
C GLY A 24 -16.25 -7.46 15.38
N PHE A 25 -17.19 -6.55 15.14
CA PHE A 25 -17.07 -5.45 14.16
C PHE A 25 -15.91 -4.49 14.47
N TRP A 26 -15.45 -4.43 15.73
CA TRP A 26 -14.37 -3.56 16.20
C TRP A 26 -12.98 -4.24 16.18
N ALA A 27 -12.84 -5.38 15.51
CA ALA A 27 -11.54 -6.03 15.34
C ALA A 27 -10.66 -5.21 14.38
N LEU A 28 -9.63 -4.54 14.92
CA LEU A 28 -8.66 -3.76 14.15
C LEU A 28 -7.52 -4.65 13.68
N HIS A 29 -7.28 -4.66 12.38
CA HIS A 29 -6.19 -5.39 11.74
C HIS A 29 -4.91 -4.54 11.79
N ILE A 30 -4.08 -4.75 12.82
CA ILE A 30 -2.95 -3.86 13.11
C ILE A 30 -1.87 -3.97 12.04
N ASP A 31 -1.61 -5.18 11.53
CA ASP A 31 -0.60 -5.42 10.49
C ASP A 31 -0.92 -4.60 9.24
N THR A 32 -2.16 -4.73 8.75
CA THR A 32 -2.68 -3.99 7.60
C THR A 32 -2.55 -2.49 7.78
N LEU A 33 -2.91 -1.99 8.96
CA LEU A 33 -2.88 -0.57 9.30
C LEU A 33 -1.44 -0.05 9.32
N PHE A 34 -0.54 -0.79 9.94
CA PHE A 34 0.87 -0.47 10.03
C PHE A 34 1.54 -0.43 8.66
N PHE A 35 1.37 -1.48 7.83
CA PHE A 35 1.98 -1.54 6.51
C PHE A 35 1.36 -0.51 5.56
N SER A 36 0.04 -0.31 5.60
CA SER A 36 -0.64 0.70 4.77
C SER A 36 -0.13 2.12 5.06
N ILE A 37 -0.05 2.50 6.34
CA ILE A 37 0.47 3.80 6.77
C ILE A 37 1.97 3.92 6.46
N SER A 38 2.76 2.88 6.73
CA SER A 38 4.21 2.92 6.49
C SER A 38 4.54 3.10 5.01
N LEU A 39 3.82 2.38 4.12
CA LEU A 39 3.98 2.52 2.67
C LEU A 39 3.48 3.87 2.18
N GLY A 40 2.38 4.39 2.74
CA GLY A 40 1.90 5.74 2.43
C GLY A 40 2.89 6.83 2.86
N ALA A 41 3.48 6.69 4.04
CA ALA A 41 4.52 7.59 4.54
C ALA A 41 5.80 7.50 3.69
N LEU A 42 6.19 6.30 3.27
CA LEU A 42 7.32 6.08 2.36
C LEU A 42 7.08 6.76 1.01
N PHE A 43 5.89 6.60 0.44
CA PHE A 43 5.48 7.29 -0.79
C PHE A 43 5.60 8.81 -0.65
N LEU A 44 4.99 9.38 0.38
CA LEU A 44 5.04 10.82 0.63
C LEU A 44 6.48 11.28 0.82
N TRP A 45 7.30 10.53 1.56
CA TRP A 45 8.71 10.85 1.76
C TRP A 45 9.51 10.82 0.45
N LEU A 46 9.31 9.81 -0.40
CA LEU A 46 9.97 9.69 -1.71
C LEU A 46 9.58 10.85 -2.63
N PHE A 47 8.29 11.13 -2.77
CA PHE A 47 7.79 12.20 -3.64
C PHE A 47 8.16 13.59 -3.10
N MET A 48 8.12 13.80 -1.78
CA MET A 48 8.61 15.04 -1.18
C MET A 48 10.11 15.23 -1.40
N LYS A 49 10.90 14.15 -1.29
CA LYS A 49 12.34 14.23 -1.53
C LYS A 49 12.62 14.57 -2.99
N ALA A 50 11.96 13.89 -3.93
CA ALA A 50 12.09 14.16 -5.36
C ALA A 50 11.66 15.60 -5.71
N ALA A 51 10.53 16.08 -5.17
CA ALA A 51 10.05 17.43 -5.39
C ALA A 51 10.99 18.51 -4.83
N LYS A 52 11.60 18.28 -3.65
CA LYS A 52 12.58 19.21 -3.06
C LYS A 52 13.92 19.23 -3.78
N SER A 53 14.30 18.10 -4.39
CA SER A 53 15.53 17.99 -5.19
C SER A 53 15.29 18.22 -6.69
N ALA A 54 14.10 18.67 -7.09
CA ALA A 54 13.77 18.87 -8.49
C ALA A 54 14.60 20.02 -9.07
N THR A 55 15.30 19.74 -10.16
CA THR A 55 16.11 20.72 -10.89
C THR A 55 15.60 20.87 -12.31
N SER A 56 15.61 22.10 -12.85
CA SER A 56 15.18 22.36 -14.23
C SER A 56 16.25 22.02 -15.30
N GLY A 57 17.42 21.55 -14.86
CA GLY A 57 18.53 21.13 -15.72
C GLY A 57 18.42 19.65 -16.11
N VAL A 58 19.51 18.90 -15.97
CA VAL A 58 19.49 17.45 -16.19
C VAL A 58 18.94 16.76 -14.92
N PRO A 59 17.77 16.10 -14.99
CA PRO A 59 17.17 15.48 -13.82
C PRO A 59 18.03 14.30 -13.34
N GLY A 60 18.15 14.18 -12.01
CA GLY A 60 18.71 12.96 -11.41
C GLY A 60 17.80 11.74 -11.66
N PRO A 61 18.30 10.51 -11.48
CA PRO A 61 17.54 9.29 -11.78
C PRO A 61 16.23 9.18 -10.98
N LEU A 62 16.21 9.63 -9.72
CA LEU A 62 15.00 9.66 -8.88
C LEU A 62 13.98 10.72 -9.34
N GLN A 63 14.46 11.90 -9.76
CA GLN A 63 13.60 12.94 -10.30
C GLN A 63 12.94 12.47 -11.59
N ASN A 64 13.72 11.90 -12.51
CA ASN A 64 13.23 11.36 -13.79
C ASN A 64 12.17 10.26 -13.58
N PHE A 65 12.39 9.35 -12.62
CA PHE A 65 11.39 8.33 -12.30
C PHE A 65 10.07 8.95 -11.80
N CYS A 66 10.14 9.91 -10.87
CA CYS A 66 8.94 10.59 -10.37
C CYS A 66 8.22 11.40 -11.45
N GLU A 67 8.96 12.08 -12.32
CA GLU A 67 8.39 12.84 -13.45
C GLU A 67 7.63 11.92 -14.41
N ILE A 68 8.22 10.80 -14.81
CA ILE A 68 7.54 9.82 -15.68
C ILE A 68 6.25 9.30 -15.03
N MET A 69 6.25 9.04 -13.72
CA MET A 69 5.03 8.60 -13.03
C MET A 69 3.97 9.70 -12.98
N VAL A 70 4.36 10.94 -12.70
CA VAL A 70 3.44 12.08 -12.65
C VAL A 70 2.82 12.36 -14.02
N ASP A 71 3.64 12.39 -15.08
CA ASP A 71 3.20 12.63 -16.45
C ASP A 71 2.29 11.50 -16.95
N PHE A 72 2.60 10.25 -16.59
CA PHE A 72 1.73 9.11 -16.90
C PHE A 72 0.35 9.29 -16.27
N VAL A 73 0.27 9.60 -14.98
CA VAL A 73 -1.02 9.79 -14.30
C VAL A 73 -1.76 11.01 -14.83
N ASP A 74 -1.06 12.12 -15.04
CA ASP A 74 -1.67 13.36 -15.55
C ASP A 74 -2.27 13.15 -16.95
N THR A 75 -1.58 12.41 -17.83
CA THR A 75 -2.10 12.03 -19.15
C THR A 75 -3.35 11.17 -19.02
N GLN A 76 -3.32 10.12 -18.19
CA GLN A 76 -4.48 9.25 -17.96
C GLN A 76 -5.70 10.01 -17.40
N VAL A 77 -5.47 10.98 -16.51
CA VAL A 77 -6.52 11.83 -15.95
C VAL A 77 -7.10 12.75 -17.01
N LYS A 78 -6.27 13.39 -17.83
CA LYS A 78 -6.71 14.29 -18.91
C LYS A 78 -7.53 13.57 -19.97
N ASP A 79 -7.16 12.34 -20.31
CA ASP A 79 -7.91 11.52 -21.26
C ASP A 79 -9.28 11.09 -20.70
N SER A 80 -9.36 10.87 -19.39
CA SER A 80 -10.59 10.40 -18.73
C SER A 80 -11.52 11.53 -18.29
N PHE A 81 -10.97 12.68 -17.90
CA PHE A 81 -11.71 13.79 -17.30
C PHE A 81 -11.36 15.13 -17.98
N HIS A 82 -12.35 15.69 -18.67
CA HIS A 82 -12.21 16.94 -19.44
C HIS A 82 -12.57 18.21 -18.64
N GLY A 83 -12.91 18.08 -17.35
CA GLY A 83 -13.23 19.22 -16.48
C GLY A 83 -11.99 19.84 -15.83
N ARG A 84 -12.08 21.09 -15.38
CA ARG A 84 -11.02 21.73 -14.57
C ARG A 84 -11.28 21.55 -13.09
N ASN A 85 -10.73 20.49 -12.51
CA ASN A 85 -10.68 20.33 -11.05
C ASN A 85 -9.23 20.09 -10.60
N PRO A 86 -8.62 21.02 -9.85
CA PRO A 86 -7.22 20.91 -9.43
C PRO A 86 -6.96 19.78 -8.42
N VAL A 87 -8.01 19.16 -7.87
CA VAL A 87 -7.90 18.10 -6.85
C VAL A 87 -7.86 16.70 -7.48
N ILE A 88 -8.41 16.53 -8.69
CA ILE A 88 -8.53 15.20 -9.31
C ILE A 88 -7.17 14.64 -9.72
N ALA A 89 -6.32 15.43 -10.35
CA ALA A 89 -4.97 15.01 -10.75
C ALA A 89 -4.09 14.55 -9.56
N PRO A 90 -3.95 15.32 -8.46
CA PRO A 90 -3.17 14.88 -7.31
C PRO A 90 -3.81 13.68 -6.58
N LEU A 91 -5.14 13.57 -6.51
CA LEU A 91 -5.79 12.40 -5.92
C LEU A 91 -5.59 11.13 -6.75
N ALA A 92 -5.66 11.23 -8.09
CA ALA A 92 -5.40 10.10 -8.96
C ALA A 92 -3.96 9.61 -8.82
N LEU A 93 -2.99 10.54 -8.66
CA LEU A 93 -1.59 10.22 -8.43
C LEU A 93 -1.39 9.46 -7.12
N THR A 94 -1.99 9.94 -6.01
CA THR A 94 -1.85 9.27 -4.71
C THR A 94 -2.47 7.88 -4.75
N ILE A 95 -3.68 7.71 -5.29
CA ILE A 95 -4.33 6.40 -5.40
C ILE A 95 -3.51 5.45 -6.27
N PHE A 96 -3.06 5.90 -7.45
CA PHE A 96 -2.28 5.08 -8.36
C PHE A 96 -0.99 4.58 -7.74
N VAL A 97 -0.16 5.49 -7.21
CA VAL A 97 1.14 5.13 -6.65
C VAL A 97 0.98 4.32 -5.37
N TRP A 98 0.01 4.63 -4.54
CA TRP A 98 -0.21 3.91 -3.28
C TRP A 98 -0.69 2.48 -3.51
N VAL A 99 -1.64 2.27 -4.43
CA VAL A 99 -2.10 0.92 -4.84
C VAL A 99 -0.98 0.16 -5.57
N PHE A 100 -0.21 0.84 -6.43
CA PHE A 100 0.96 0.25 -7.06
C PHE A 100 1.97 -0.25 -6.02
N LEU A 101 2.24 0.52 -4.96
CA LEU A 101 3.14 0.10 -3.89
C LEU A 101 2.60 -1.08 -3.08
N TRP A 102 1.29 -1.14 -2.83
CA TRP A 102 0.68 -2.31 -2.18
C TRP A 102 0.87 -3.56 -3.04
N ASN A 103 0.65 -3.46 -4.35
CA ASN A 103 0.86 -4.58 -5.27
C ASN A 103 2.36 -4.89 -5.47
N ALA A 104 3.24 -3.90 -5.38
CA ALA A 104 4.69 -4.13 -5.44
C ALA A 104 5.19 -4.91 -4.21
N MET A 105 4.54 -4.75 -3.05
CA MET A 105 4.81 -5.55 -1.86
C MET A 105 4.40 -7.01 -2.02
N ASP A 106 3.43 -7.34 -2.88
CA ASP A 106 3.12 -8.74 -3.24
C ASP A 106 4.26 -9.42 -4.02
N LEU A 107 5.11 -8.65 -4.71
CA LEU A 107 6.28 -9.18 -5.42
C LEU A 107 7.43 -9.52 -4.45
N VAL A 108 7.44 -8.92 -3.26
CA VAL A 108 8.42 -9.25 -2.22
C VAL A 108 8.08 -10.63 -1.66
N PRO A 109 9.04 -11.55 -1.51
CA PRO A 109 8.77 -12.87 -0.98
C PRO A 109 8.06 -12.78 0.38
N VAL A 110 6.85 -13.34 0.45
CA VAL A 110 5.96 -13.26 1.61
C VAL A 110 6.57 -13.87 2.88
N ASP A 111 7.64 -14.65 2.74
CA ASP A 111 8.37 -15.31 3.84
C ASP A 111 9.57 -14.51 4.37
N LEU A 112 10.03 -13.47 3.66
CA LEU A 112 11.19 -12.67 4.09
C LEU A 112 10.84 -11.74 5.27
N LEU A 113 9.64 -11.17 5.26
CA LEU A 113 9.18 -10.28 6.33
C LEU A 113 8.78 -11.06 7.61
N PRO A 114 8.04 -12.19 7.53
CA PRO A 114 7.76 -13.04 8.68
C PRO A 114 9.01 -13.70 9.28
N SER A 115 10.02 -14.07 8.49
CA SER A 115 11.27 -14.63 9.02
C SER A 115 12.10 -13.61 9.81
N ILE A 116 12.14 -12.35 9.36
CA ILE A 116 12.74 -11.24 10.13
C ILE A 116 11.90 -10.90 11.37
N ALA A 117 10.58 -10.93 11.27
CA ALA A 117 9.68 -10.64 12.39
C ALA A 117 9.62 -11.75 13.44
N GLY A 118 9.80 -13.01 13.04
CA GLY A 118 10.00 -14.14 13.94
C GLY A 118 11.26 -13.96 14.81
N LEU A 119 12.27 -13.25 14.29
CA LEU A 119 13.47 -12.86 15.02
C LEU A 119 13.20 -11.77 16.09
N PHE A 120 12.14 -10.98 15.92
CA PHE A 120 11.64 -9.97 16.86
C PHE A 120 10.46 -10.45 17.72
N GLY A 121 10.08 -11.73 17.63
CA GLY A 121 9.03 -12.33 18.47
C GLY A 121 7.60 -12.00 18.05
N ILE A 122 7.35 -11.59 16.80
CA ILE A 122 5.99 -11.36 16.27
C ILE A 122 5.57 -12.57 15.42
N PRO A 123 4.61 -13.40 15.88
CA PRO A 123 4.26 -14.65 15.22
C PRO A 123 3.39 -14.51 13.97
N TYR A 124 2.72 -13.37 13.78
CA TYR A 124 1.82 -13.14 12.63
C TYR A 124 2.14 -11.78 12.02
N LEU A 125 2.47 -11.75 10.72
CA LEU A 125 2.53 -10.53 9.94
C LEU A 125 2.00 -10.79 8.54
N ARG A 126 0.95 -10.06 8.17
CA ARG A 126 0.54 -9.92 6.79
C ARG A 126 1.04 -8.58 6.26
N SER A 127 2.04 -8.64 5.37
CA SER A 127 2.73 -7.45 4.87
C SER A 127 2.02 -6.70 3.76
N VAL A 128 0.93 -7.27 3.22
CA VAL A 128 0.29 -6.79 2.00
C VAL A 128 -1.12 -6.25 2.31
N PRO A 129 -1.29 -4.91 2.38
CA PRO A 129 -2.57 -4.30 2.72
C PRO A 129 -3.68 -4.54 1.69
N SER A 130 -3.35 -4.77 0.41
CA SER A 130 -4.33 -5.05 -0.67
C SER A 130 -5.14 -6.33 -0.42
N THR A 131 -4.60 -7.22 0.40
CA THR A 131 -5.23 -8.51 0.71
C THR A 131 -6.26 -8.42 1.85
N ASP A 132 -6.37 -7.25 2.50
CA ASP A 132 -7.41 -6.94 3.47
C ASP A 132 -8.55 -6.13 2.84
N LEU A 133 -9.74 -6.70 2.93
CA LEU A 133 -10.96 -6.15 2.32
C LEU A 133 -11.34 -4.78 2.90
N ASN A 134 -10.96 -4.50 4.16
CA ASN A 134 -11.21 -3.22 4.83
C ASN A 134 -10.49 -2.06 4.14
N SER A 135 -9.25 -2.27 3.68
CA SER A 135 -8.46 -1.23 3.02
C SER A 135 -8.99 -0.91 1.63
N THR A 136 -9.39 -1.93 0.87
CA THR A 136 -10.02 -1.74 -0.45
C THR A 136 -11.39 -1.09 -0.34
N PHE A 137 -12.21 -1.49 0.64
CA PHE A 137 -13.50 -0.85 0.88
C PHE A 137 -13.35 0.61 1.32
N GLY A 138 -12.41 0.90 2.22
CA GLY A 138 -12.12 2.27 2.66
C GLY A 138 -11.84 3.20 1.49
N MET A 139 -10.95 2.82 0.58
CA MET A 139 -10.65 3.62 -0.61
C MET A 139 -11.87 3.77 -1.53
N SER A 140 -12.61 2.69 -1.78
CA SER A 140 -13.79 2.73 -2.66
C SER A 140 -14.88 3.68 -2.14
N ILE A 141 -15.14 3.67 -0.82
CA ILE A 141 -16.12 4.56 -0.17
C ILE A 141 -15.64 6.01 -0.24
N SER A 142 -14.35 6.28 0.02
CA SER A 142 -13.80 7.63 -0.10
C SER A 142 -13.95 8.20 -1.52
N VAL A 143 -13.69 7.39 -2.55
CA VAL A 143 -13.87 7.82 -3.95
C VAL A 143 -15.36 8.02 -4.27
N LEU A 144 -16.25 7.14 -3.81
CA LEU A 144 -17.68 7.28 -4.00
C LEU A 144 -18.21 8.60 -3.43
N LEU A 145 -17.77 8.97 -2.21
CA LEU A 145 -18.14 10.23 -1.55
C LEU A 145 -17.55 11.48 -2.22
N LEU A 146 -16.51 11.35 -3.04
CA LEU A 146 -15.94 12.45 -3.81
C LEU A 146 -16.64 12.66 -5.15
N VAL A 147 -17.30 11.61 -5.67
CA VAL A 147 -18.03 11.65 -6.96
C VAL A 147 -19.48 12.15 -6.77
N TYR A 148 -20.09 11.81 -5.63
CA TYR A 148 -21.47 12.19 -5.27
C TYR A 148 -21.51 13.41 -4.37
#